data_AF-A0A936NI81-F1
#
_entry.id   AF-A0A936NI81-F1
#
_cell.length_a   1.000
_cell.length_b   1.000
_cell.length_c   1.000
_cell.angle_alpha   90.00
_cell.angle_beta   90.00
_cell.angle_gamma   90.00
#
_symmetry.space_group_name_H-M   'P 1'
#
loop_
_entity.id
_entity.type
_entity.pdbx_description
1 polymer ?
#
loop_
_entity_poly.entity_id
_entity_poly.type
_entity_poly.pdbx_seq_one_letter_code
_entity_poly.pdbx_strand_id
1 'polypeptide(L)'
;MSRIFPLVLMVMAVVSGNGCAIKPIPLTEGEVQVRVNEDRAVLTKEQEPLNGPVDLYEAMARALKYNLDARVELMHKMLAQTQLDLSHYAMLPRLAANAGFDGRNNFPGGVAQSLLTGRQVLEPFTSAERNIFSADLSLSWNVVRGPQ
;
A
#
# COMPACT_ATOMS: atom_id res chain seq x y z
N MET A 1 -8.25 4.41 -40.27
CA MET A 1 -7.47 4.13 -39.04
C MET A 1 -6.70 5.33 -38.45
N SER A 2 -6.22 6.31 -39.22
CA SER A 2 -5.28 7.36 -38.72
C SER A 2 -5.86 8.37 -37.71
N ARG A 3 -7.18 8.60 -37.67
CA ARG A 3 -7.82 9.60 -36.79
C ARG A 3 -8.20 9.10 -35.39
N ILE A 4 -8.15 7.79 -35.15
CA ILE A 4 -8.57 7.15 -33.88
C ILE A 4 -7.38 7.04 -32.91
N PHE A 5 -6.17 6.92 -33.46
CA PHE A 5 -4.91 6.83 -32.73
C PHE A 5 -4.64 8.01 -31.76
N PRO A 6 -4.85 9.30 -32.13
CA PRO A 6 -4.64 10.41 -31.20
C PRO A 6 -5.67 10.45 -30.07
N LEU A 7 -6.88 9.92 -30.31
CA LEU A 7 -7.97 9.93 -29.33
C LEU A 7 -7.75 8.84 -28.26
N VAL A 8 -7.23 7.67 -28.65
CA VAL A 8 -6.84 6.60 -27.71
C VAL A 8 -5.67 7.05 -26.82
N LEU A 9 -4.69 7.76 -27.38
CA LEU A 9 -3.54 8.27 -26.62
C LEU A 9 -3.97 9.29 -25.55
N MET A 10 -4.95 10.14 -25.86
CA MET A 10 -5.48 11.15 -24.95
C MET A 10 -6.27 10.54 -23.78
N VAL A 11 -7.04 9.47 -24.03
CA VAL A 11 -7.79 8.76 -22.98
C VAL A 11 -6.85 8.03 -22.01
N MET A 12 -5.78 7.40 -22.52
CA MET A 12 -4.76 6.78 -21.67
C MET A 12 -4.05 7.79 -20.76
N ALA A 13 -3.74 8.99 -21.26
CA ALA A 13 -3.07 10.03 -20.47
C ALA A 13 -3.91 10.53 -19.27
N VAL A 14 -5.24 10.51 -19.38
CA VAL A 14 -6.16 10.96 -18.30
C VAL A 14 -6.26 9.91 -17.18
N VAL A 15 -6.12 8.62 -17.49
CA VAL A 15 -6.19 7.53 -16.50
C VAL A 15 -4.92 7.43 -15.65
N SER A 16 -3.76 7.78 -16.20
CA SER A 16 -2.44 7.68 -15.55
C SER A 16 -2.21 8.66 -14.37
N GLY A 17 -3.10 9.64 -14.16
CA GLY A 17 -2.91 10.71 -13.18
C GLY A 17 -3.17 10.34 -11.72
N ASN A 18 -3.66 9.13 -11.41
CA ASN A 18 -4.05 8.75 -10.05
C ASN A 18 -2.98 7.88 -9.37
N GLY A 19 -1.77 8.40 -9.25
CA GLY A 19 -0.72 7.79 -8.41
C GLY A 19 -0.93 8.20 -6.95
N CYS A 20 -1.62 7.38 -6.15
CA CYS A 20 -1.74 7.64 -4.72
C CYS A 20 -0.48 7.12 -4.01
N ALA A 21 0.56 7.95 -3.94
CA ALA A 21 1.74 7.66 -3.13
C ALA A 21 1.41 7.91 -1.65
N ILE A 22 0.93 6.88 -0.95
CA ILE A 22 0.78 6.92 0.51
C ILE A 22 2.15 6.71 1.15
N LYS A 23 2.67 7.77 1.76
CA LYS A 23 3.80 7.69 2.70
C LYS A 23 3.21 7.52 4.11
N PRO A 24 3.32 6.35 4.74
CA PRO A 24 2.98 6.22 6.15
C PRO A 24 3.95 7.05 6.97
N ILE A 25 3.43 7.99 7.76
CA ILE A 25 4.21 8.79 8.71
C ILE A 25 4.28 7.98 10.01
N PRO A 26 5.48 7.64 10.51
CA PRO A 26 5.59 6.95 11.80
C PRO A 26 5.15 7.89 12.92
N LEU A 27 4.29 7.43 13.82
CA LEU A 27 3.95 8.19 15.03
C LEU A 27 5.18 8.25 15.95
N THR A 28 5.48 9.45 16.43
CA THR A 28 6.51 9.65 17.45
C THR A 28 5.94 9.43 18.86
N GLU A 29 6.77 9.05 19.83
CA GLU A 29 6.31 8.83 21.22
C GLU A 29 5.63 10.08 21.82
N GLY A 30 6.11 11.29 21.48
CA GLY A 30 5.52 12.54 21.91
C GLY A 30 4.08 12.75 21.41
N GLU A 31 3.82 12.43 20.13
CA GLU A 31 2.48 12.51 19.53
C GLU A 31 1.53 11.47 20.14
N VAL A 32 2.03 10.29 20.50
CA VAL A 32 1.24 9.25 21.19
C VAL A 32 0.80 9.74 22.57
N GLN A 33 1.70 10.35 23.35
CA GLN A 33 1.35 10.88 24.68
C GLN A 33 0.31 12.00 24.62
N VAL A 34 0.44 12.90 23.63
CA VAL A 34 -0.56 13.97 23.40
C VAL A 34 -1.93 13.36 23.09
N ARG A 35 -1.98 12.39 22.17
CA ARG A 35 -3.23 11.71 21.81
C ARG A 35 -3.86 10.98 23.00
N VAL A 36 -3.07 10.29 23.82
CA VAL A 36 -3.58 9.61 25.04
C VAL A 36 -4.23 10.59 26.01
N ASN A 37 -3.64 11.77 26.20
CA ASN A 37 -4.21 12.80 27.07
C ASN A 37 -5.52 13.37 26.50
N GLU A 38 -5.57 13.62 25.20
CA GLU A 38 -6.79 14.05 24.50
C GLU A 38 -7.90 13.00 24.60
N ASP A 39 -7.59 11.74 24.32
CA ASP A 39 -8.54 10.62 24.40
C ASP A 39 -9.09 10.45 25.82
N ARG A 40 -8.24 10.55 26.86
CA ARG A 40 -8.69 10.51 28.26
C ARG A 40 -9.65 11.64 28.59
N ALA A 41 -9.40 12.85 28.07
CA ALA A 41 -10.30 13.98 28.27
C ALA A 41 -11.66 13.73 27.60
N VAL A 42 -11.67 13.17 26.38
CA VAL A 42 -12.90 12.80 25.66
C VAL A 42 -13.69 11.71 26.41
N LEU A 43 -13.01 10.67 26.90
CA LEU A 43 -13.65 9.56 27.63
C LEU A 43 -14.35 10.00 28.92
N THR A 44 -13.89 11.10 29.53
CA THR A 44 -14.42 11.60 30.81
C THR A 44 -15.49 12.68 30.62
N LYS A 45 -15.55 13.33 29.45
CA LYS A 45 -16.40 14.50 29.18
C LYS A 45 -17.91 14.20 29.18
N GLU A 46 -18.31 12.99 28.82
CA GLU A 46 -19.73 12.60 28.68
C GLU A 46 -20.30 11.86 29.91
N GLN A 47 -19.54 11.81 31.01
CA GLN A 47 -19.98 11.13 32.24
C GLN A 47 -20.89 12.06 33.05
N GLU A 48 -22.10 11.60 33.36
CA GLU A 48 -23.04 12.35 34.21
C GLU A 48 -22.50 12.48 35.65
N PRO A 49 -22.44 13.71 36.21
CA PRO A 49 -21.96 13.91 37.57
C PRO A 49 -22.87 13.23 38.59
N LEU A 50 -22.30 12.87 39.75
CA LEU A 50 -23.02 12.29 40.87
C LEU A 50 -23.61 13.43 41.73
N ASN A 51 -24.94 13.59 41.70
CA ASN A 51 -25.64 14.66 42.41
C ASN A 51 -26.26 14.20 43.75
N GLY A 52 -26.00 12.98 44.20
CA GLY A 52 -26.58 12.41 45.42
C GLY A 52 -26.20 10.94 45.66
N PRO A 53 -26.77 10.28 46.69
CA PRO A 53 -26.57 8.86 46.93
C PRO A 53 -27.12 8.03 45.76
N VAL A 54 -26.31 7.06 45.30
CA VAL A 54 -26.59 6.23 44.12
C VAL A 54 -27.35 4.98 44.54
N ASP A 55 -28.50 4.73 43.93
CA ASP A 55 -29.26 3.48 44.11
C ASP A 55 -28.60 2.32 43.34
N LEU A 56 -28.82 1.07 43.77
CA LEU A 56 -28.22 -0.12 43.16
C LEU A 56 -28.49 -0.20 41.65
N TYR A 57 -29.73 0.08 41.24
CA TYR A 57 -30.11 0.08 39.83
C TYR A 57 -29.39 1.17 39.02
N GLU A 58 -29.20 2.36 39.60
CA GLU A 58 -28.46 3.45 38.97
C GLU A 58 -26.98 3.10 38.83
N ALA A 59 -26.38 2.47 39.84
CA ALA A 59 -25.00 2.00 39.79
C ALA A 59 -24.80 0.96 38.68
N MET A 60 -25.71 -0.01 38.55
CA MET A 60 -25.66 -1.03 37.49
C MET A 60 -25.85 -0.42 36.09
N ALA A 61 -26.79 0.52 35.94
CA ALA A 61 -27.03 1.19 34.67
C ALA A 61 -25.81 2.03 34.24
N ARG A 62 -25.17 2.74 35.17
CA ARG A 62 -23.93 3.52 34.92
C ARG A 62 -22.75 2.59 34.60
N ALA A 63 -22.61 1.48 35.32
CA ALA A 63 -21.57 0.49 35.06
C ALA A 63 -21.68 -0.10 33.65
N LEU A 64 -22.89 -0.32 33.14
CA LEU A 64 -23.11 -0.76 31.76
C LEU A 64 -22.92 0.37 30.74
N LYS A 65 -23.45 1.57 31.02
CA LYS A 65 -23.42 2.75 30.11
C LYS A 65 -22.00 3.28 29.87
N TYR A 66 -21.17 3.26 30.90
CA TYR A 66 -19.79 3.79 30.87
C TYR A 66 -18.72 2.69 30.90
N ASN A 67 -19.08 1.45 30.52
CA ASN A 67 -18.14 0.34 30.43
C ASN A 67 -17.13 0.58 29.29
N LEU A 68 -15.90 0.91 29.64
CA LEU A 68 -14.83 1.11 28.67
C LEU A 68 -14.38 -0.22 28.03
N ASP A 69 -14.36 -1.31 28.80
CA ASP A 69 -13.95 -2.63 28.33
C ASP A 69 -14.89 -3.14 27.23
N ALA A 70 -16.19 -2.90 27.37
CA ALA A 70 -17.17 -3.26 26.34
C ALA A 70 -16.95 -2.49 25.02
N ARG A 71 -16.53 -1.21 25.11
CA ARG A 71 -16.19 -0.41 23.91
C ARG A 71 -14.91 -0.91 23.25
N VAL A 72 -13.90 -1.27 24.06
CA VAL A 72 -12.64 -1.85 23.57
C VAL A 72 -12.89 -3.19 22.89
N GLU A 73 -13.71 -4.05 23.49
CA GLU A 73 -14.12 -5.34 22.90
C GLU A 73 -14.84 -5.15 21.55
N LEU A 74 -15.70 -4.12 21.43
CA LEU A 74 -16.34 -3.79 20.16
C LEU A 74 -15.31 -3.35 19.11
N MET A 75 -14.34 -2.51 19.47
CA MET A 75 -13.25 -2.12 18.56
C MET A 75 -12.41 -3.33 18.12
N HIS A 76 -12.12 -4.27 19.03
CA HIS A 76 -11.43 -5.51 18.70
C HIS A 76 -12.22 -6.34 17.68
N LYS A 77 -13.54 -6.45 17.84
CA LYS A 77 -14.41 -7.13 16.87
C LYS A 77 -14.40 -6.45 15.50
N MET A 78 -14.45 -5.11 15.47
CA MET A 78 -14.36 -4.36 14.21
C MET A 78 -13.01 -4.56 13.52
N LEU A 79 -11.92 -4.62 14.28
CA LEU A 79 -10.59 -4.92 13.75
C LEU A 79 -10.52 -6.33 13.16
N ALA A 80 -11.04 -7.33 13.88
CA ALA A 80 -11.11 -8.70 13.38
C ALA A 80 -11.95 -8.82 12.09
N GLN A 81 -13.07 -8.10 12.02
CA GLN A 81 -13.90 -8.02 10.82
C GLN A 81 -13.15 -7.37 9.65
N THR A 82 -12.46 -6.25 9.89
CA THR A 82 -11.66 -5.57 8.86
C THR A 82 -10.54 -6.48 8.34
N GLN A 83 -9.92 -7.27 9.22
CA GLN A 83 -8.91 -8.25 8.82
C GLN A 83 -9.49 -9.37 7.95
N LEU A 84 -10.69 -9.84 8.25
CA LEU A 84 -11.42 -10.79 7.40
C LEU A 84 -11.70 -10.18 6.02
N ASP A 85 -12.16 -8.94 5.96
CA ASP A 85 -12.44 -8.27 4.68
C ASP A 85 -11.16 -8.09 3.85
N LEU A 86 -10.05 -7.68 4.48
CA LEU A 86 -8.74 -7.63 3.83
C LEU A 86 -8.31 -8.99 3.25
N SER A 87 -8.60 -10.09 3.96
CA SER A 87 -8.32 -11.43 3.47
C SER A 87 -9.16 -11.81 2.25
N HIS A 88 -10.43 -11.38 2.20
CA HIS A 88 -11.28 -11.56 1.02
C HIS A 88 -10.76 -10.74 -0.16
N TYR A 89 -10.33 -9.50 0.05
CA TYR A 89 -9.71 -8.69 -1.00
C TYR A 89 -8.38 -9.27 -1.49
N ALA A 90 -7.64 -9.99 -0.63
CA ALA A 90 -6.42 -10.70 -1.04
C ALA A 90 -6.68 -11.89 -1.99
N MET A 91 -7.93 -12.38 -2.07
CA MET A 91 -8.33 -13.42 -3.04
C MET A 91 -8.63 -12.85 -4.43
N LEU A 92 -8.69 -11.52 -4.60
CA LEU A 92 -8.90 -10.90 -5.91
C LEU A 92 -7.62 -10.93 -6.75
N PRO A 93 -7.73 -11.03 -8.09
CA PRO A 93 -6.56 -10.94 -8.96
C PRO A 93 -5.90 -9.56 -8.83
N ARG A 94 -4.59 -9.55 -8.65
CA ARG A 94 -3.78 -8.35 -8.58
C ARG A 94 -3.12 -8.11 -9.93
N LEU A 95 -3.45 -6.98 -10.55
CA LEU A 95 -2.81 -6.50 -11.77
C LEU A 95 -1.78 -5.42 -11.40
N ALA A 96 -0.52 -5.67 -11.71
CA ALA A 96 0.56 -4.71 -11.58
C ALA A 96 1.10 -4.36 -12.98
N ALA A 97 1.25 -3.06 -13.26
CA ALA A 97 1.87 -2.58 -14.48
C ALA A 97 3.10 -1.74 -14.09
N ASN A 98 4.26 -2.08 -14.65
CA ASN A 98 5.48 -1.32 -14.45
C ASN A 98 6.01 -0.85 -15.82
N ALA A 99 6.61 0.33 -15.83
CA ALA A 99 7.29 0.89 -16.99
C ALA A 99 8.57 1.58 -16.52
N GLY A 100 9.67 1.32 -17.22
CA GLY A 100 11.01 1.81 -16.88
C GLY A 100 11.76 2.22 -18.14
N PHE A 101 12.66 3.18 -17.98
CA PHE A 101 13.56 3.63 -19.02
C PHE A 101 14.98 3.64 -18.44
N ASP A 102 15.85 2.79 -19.00
CA ASP A 102 17.26 2.75 -18.64
C ASP A 102 18.09 3.20 -19.85
N GLY A 103 18.88 4.26 -19.63
CA GLY A 103 19.76 4.82 -20.65
C GLY A 103 21.19 4.84 -20.12
N ARG A 104 22.11 4.15 -20.78
CA ARG A 104 23.52 4.10 -20.38
C ARG A 104 24.34 5.11 -21.17
N ASN A 105 25.35 5.71 -20.52
CA ASN A 105 26.26 6.67 -21.15
C ASN A 105 27.29 6.04 -22.10
N ASN A 106 27.45 4.72 -22.12
CA ASN A 106 28.35 4.01 -23.03
C ASN A 106 27.64 2.81 -23.68
N PHE A 107 28.05 2.43 -24.90
CA PHE A 107 27.51 1.25 -25.58
C PHE A 107 28.06 -0.04 -24.92
N PRO A 108 27.21 -1.05 -24.64
CA PRO A 108 27.66 -2.36 -24.19
C PRO A 108 28.38 -3.09 -25.32
N GLY A 109 29.72 -3.07 -25.32
CA GLY A 109 30.57 -3.67 -26.35
C GLY A 109 31.44 -4.81 -25.82
N GLY A 110 31.85 -5.70 -26.73
CA GLY A 110 32.82 -6.77 -26.48
C GLY A 110 34.03 -6.66 -27.41
N VAL A 111 35.12 -7.31 -27.03
CA VAL A 111 36.31 -7.48 -27.89
C VAL A 111 36.39 -8.92 -28.36
N ALA A 112 36.57 -9.15 -29.66
CA ALA A 112 36.72 -10.49 -30.21
C ALA A 112 38.20 -10.84 -30.29
N GLN A 113 38.52 -12.12 -30.10
CA GLN A 113 39.87 -12.65 -30.31
C GLN A 113 39.86 -13.61 -31.50
N SER A 114 40.81 -13.43 -32.42
CA SER A 114 40.97 -14.34 -33.54
C SER A 114 41.44 -15.70 -33.06
N LEU A 115 40.67 -16.76 -33.33
CA LEU A 115 41.01 -18.14 -32.93
C LEU A 115 42.23 -18.71 -33.68
N LEU A 116 42.55 -18.15 -34.85
CA LEU A 116 43.68 -18.59 -35.70
C LEU A 116 44.99 -17.89 -35.35
N THR A 117 44.94 -16.63 -34.90
CA THR A 117 46.14 -15.80 -34.68
C THR A 117 46.32 -15.35 -33.23
N GLY A 118 45.34 -15.63 -32.35
CA GLY A 118 45.36 -15.22 -30.95
C GLY A 118 45.32 -13.71 -30.71
N ARG A 119 45.32 -12.88 -31.76
CA ARG A 119 45.28 -11.42 -31.63
C ARG A 119 43.86 -10.95 -31.34
N GLN A 120 43.74 -10.03 -30.38
CA GLN A 120 42.49 -9.34 -30.11
C GLN A 120 42.21 -8.35 -31.25
N VAL A 121 40.97 -8.32 -31.71
CA VAL A 121 40.46 -7.31 -32.63
C VAL A 121 40.39 -6.00 -31.86
N LEU A 122 41.11 -4.98 -32.34
CA LEU A 122 41.28 -3.68 -31.67
C LEU A 122 40.04 -2.78 -31.77
N GLU A 123 39.11 -3.12 -32.66
CA GLU A 123 37.85 -2.40 -32.86
C GLU A 123 36.77 -3.07 -32.00
N PRO A 124 36.33 -2.44 -30.89
CA PRO A 124 35.23 -2.95 -30.10
C PRO A 124 33.95 -2.86 -30.93
N PHE A 125 33.22 -3.96 -31.00
CA PHE A 125 31.91 -4.01 -31.65
C PHE A 125 30.82 -4.07 -30.59
N THR A 126 29.71 -3.42 -30.88
CA THR A 126 28.49 -3.50 -30.07
C THR A 126 27.37 -4.06 -30.93
N SER A 127 26.61 -4.99 -30.38
CA SER A 127 25.39 -5.52 -30.99
C SER A 127 24.16 -5.24 -30.11
N ALA A 128 24.34 -4.52 -29.00
CA ALA A 128 23.29 -4.31 -28.01
C ALA A 128 22.90 -2.82 -27.95
N GLU A 129 21.59 -2.61 -27.80
CA GLU A 129 20.95 -1.30 -27.77
C GLU A 129 21.34 -0.52 -26.51
N ARG A 130 21.54 0.80 -26.64
CA ARG A 130 21.99 1.67 -25.54
C ARG A 130 20.85 2.10 -24.63
N ASN A 131 19.68 2.32 -25.21
CA ASN A 131 18.49 2.80 -24.50
C ASN A 131 17.47 1.68 -24.48
N ILE A 132 17.16 1.18 -23.28
CA ILE A 132 16.23 0.09 -23.10
C ILE A 132 14.97 0.65 -22.46
N PHE A 133 13.88 0.59 -23.19
CA PHE A 133 12.55 0.79 -22.64
C PHE A 133 11.98 -0.57 -22.23
N SER A 134 11.60 -0.71 -20.97
CA SER A 134 10.97 -1.92 -20.43
C SER A 134 9.56 -1.59 -19.95
N ALA A 135 8.58 -2.33 -20.43
CA ALA A 135 7.22 -2.29 -19.91
C ALA A 135 6.78 -3.71 -19.60
N ASP A 136 6.31 -3.93 -18.38
CA ASP A 136 5.83 -5.23 -17.92
C ASP A 136 4.42 -5.12 -17.31
N LEU A 137 3.62 -6.14 -17.59
CA LEU A 137 2.29 -6.31 -17.04
C LEU A 137 2.24 -7.67 -16.34
N SER A 138 2.09 -7.66 -15.02
CA SER A 138 2.08 -8.85 -14.19
C SER A 138 0.68 -9.06 -13.59
N LEU A 139 0.05 -10.19 -13.93
CA LEU A 139 -1.19 -10.64 -13.32
C LEU A 139 -0.86 -11.77 -12.33
N SER A 140 -1.20 -11.58 -11.06
CA SER A 140 -1.05 -12.61 -10.03
C SER A 140 -2.39 -12.90 -9.38
N TRP A 141 -2.73 -14.17 -9.24
CA TRP A 141 -3.95 -14.60 -8.56
C TRP A 141 -3.67 -15.85 -7.73
N ASN A 142 -3.76 -15.70 -6.41
CA ASN A 142 -3.59 -16.81 -5.49
C ASN A 142 -4.96 -17.46 -5.23
N VAL A 143 -5.25 -18.53 -5.96
CA VAL A 143 -6.40 -19.39 -5.68
C VAL A 143 -6.00 -20.43 -4.64
N VAL A 144 -5.76 -20.00 -3.41
CA VAL A 144 -5.71 -20.94 -2.29
C VAL A 144 -7.15 -21.22 -1.87
N ARG A 145 -7.52 -22.51 -1.90
CA ARG A 145 -8.80 -23.05 -1.41
C ARG A 145 -9.10 -22.42 -0.05
N GLY A 146 -10.28 -21.80 0.05
CA GLY A 146 -10.70 -20.96 1.17
C GLY A 146 -10.62 -21.62 2.56
N PRO A 147 -10.77 -20.79 3.62
CA PRO A 147 -10.67 -21.23 5.01
C PRO A 147 -11.73 -22.28 5.33
N GLN A 148 -11.31 -23.33 6.05
CA GLN A 148 -12.17 -24.16 6.89
C GLN A 148 -12.52 -23.38 8.16
#